data_AF-A0A7Y8J5P6-F1
#
_entry.id   AF-A0A7Y8J5P6-F1
#
_cell.length_a   1.000
_cell.length_b   1.000
_cell.length_c   1.000
_cell.angle_alpha   90.00
_cell.angle_beta   90.00
_cell.angle_gamma   90.00
#
_symmetry.space_group_name_H-M   'P 1'
#
loop_
_entity.id
_entity.type
_entity.pdbx_description
1 polymer ?
#
loop_
_entity_poly.entity_id
_entity_poly.type
_entity_poly.pdbx_seq_one_letter_code
_entity_poly.pdbx_strand_id
1 'polypeptide(L)' 'MAKKKSKSNFEQDLSRLEEISRILEEDSVELEEAIELFEEGVKLSKSCLKTLKEAELKITELKKELGKISNNEED' A
#
# COMPACT_ATOMS: atom_id res chain seq x y z
N MET A 1 12.33 17.38 -12.44
CA MET A 1 12.37 17.32 -10.96
C MET A 1 11.82 15.97 -10.52
N ALA A 2 12.69 14.99 -10.26
CA ALA A 2 12.30 13.62 -9.90
C ALA A 2 12.05 13.52 -8.38
N LYS A 3 10.82 13.79 -7.94
CA LYS A 3 10.48 13.78 -6.51
C LYS A 3 9.98 12.40 -6.09
N LYS A 4 10.87 11.62 -5.47
CA LYS A 4 10.65 10.69 -4.33
C LYS A 4 9.16 10.52 -3.93
N LYS A 5 8.38 9.73 -4.67
CA LYS A 5 6.92 9.61 -4.49
C LYS A 5 6.44 8.28 -3.91
N SER A 6 7.31 7.28 -3.76
CA SER A 6 6.84 5.89 -3.54
C SER A 6 6.95 5.37 -2.11
N LYS A 7 7.80 5.95 -1.25
CA LYS A 7 8.09 5.41 0.09
C LYS A 7 7.53 6.25 1.25
N SER A 8 6.72 7.26 0.92
CA SER A 8 6.04 8.11 1.89
C SER A 8 4.55 7.77 1.89
N ASN A 9 3.97 7.59 0.69
CA ASN A 9 2.54 7.37 0.57
C ASN A 9 2.07 6.05 1.21
N PHE A 10 2.78 4.93 1.06
CA PHE A 10 2.29 3.66 1.63
C PHE A 10 2.28 3.69 3.16
N GLU A 11 3.39 4.10 3.76
CA GLU A 11 3.54 4.18 5.20
C GLU A 11 2.59 5.21 5.82
N GLN A 12 2.34 6.33 5.12
CA GLN A 12 1.34 7.31 5.53
C GLN A 12 -0.09 6.78 5.40
N ASP A 13 -0.44 6.16 4.26
CA ASP A 13 -1.77 5.62 4.02
C ASP A 13 -2.08 4.51 5.05
N LEU A 14 -1.10 3.66 5.35
CA LEU A 14 -1.22 2.61 6.37
C LEU A 14 -1.37 3.20 7.78
N SER A 15 -0.54 4.17 8.15
CA SER A 15 -0.62 4.83 9.46
C SER A 15 -1.96 5.52 9.66
N ARG A 16 -2.53 6.14 8.62
CA ARG A 16 -3.85 6.76 8.67
C ARG A 16 -4.96 5.71 8.77
N LEU A 17 -4.83 4.59 8.05
CA LEU A 17 -5.79 3.48 8.15
C LEU A 17 -5.83 2.88 9.57
N GLU A 18 -4.68 2.73 10.22
CA GLU A 18 -4.59 2.29 11.62
C GLU A 18 -5.23 3.30 12.59
N GLU A 19 -5.05 4.60 12.33
CA GLU A 19 -5.71 5.66 13.10
C GLU A 19 -7.23 5.62 12.95
N ILE A 20 -7.73 5.49 11.73
CA ILE A 20 -9.16 5.33 11.45
C ILE A 20 -9.72 4.10 12.18
N SER A 21 -9.02 2.96 12.14
CA SER A 21 -9.46 1.75 12.86
C SER A 21 -9.59 2.01 14.36
N ARG A 22 -8.61 2.70 14.96
CA ARG A 22 -8.66 3.05 16.38
C ARG A 22 -9.85 3.96 16.69
N ILE A 23 -10.06 5.00 15.89
CA ILE A 23 -11.17 5.94 16.09
C ILE A 23 -12.51 5.21 15.97
N LEU A 24 -12.70 4.38 14.95
CA LEU A 24 -13.94 3.62 14.74
C LEU A 24 -14.23 2.56 15.82
N GLU A 25 -13.23 2.17 16.61
CA GLU A 25 -13.38 1.28 17.77
C GLU A 25 -13.79 2.04 19.05
N GLU A 26 -13.76 3.37 19.05
CA GLU A 26 -14.18 4.20 20.19
C GLU A 26 -15.71 4.38 20.21
N ASP A 27 -16.32 4.26 21.39
CA ASP A 27 -17.78 4.39 21.58
C ASP A 27 -18.31 5.83 21.39
N SER A 28 -17.44 6.81 21.15
CA SER A 28 -17.79 8.24 21.08
C SER A 28 -17.91 8.80 19.67
N VAL A 29 -17.70 8.00 18.62
CA VAL A 29 -17.78 8.48 17.23
C VAL A 29 -19.24 8.62 16.81
N GLU A 30 -19.60 9.80 16.32
CA GLU A 30 -20.94 10.04 15.77
C GLU A 30 -21.14 9.28 14.45
N LEU A 31 -22.37 8.87 14.16
CA LEU A 31 -22.68 8.02 13.00
C LEU A 31 -22.21 8.62 11.66
N GLU A 32 -22.40 9.93 11.46
CA GLU A 32 -21.99 10.61 10.22
C GLU A 32 -20.46 10.56 10.05
N GLU A 33 -19.72 10.85 11.13
CA GLU A 33 -18.25 10.79 11.15
C GLU A 33 -17.76 9.35 10.92
N ALA A 34 -18.42 8.35 11.50
CA ALA A 34 -18.09 6.95 11.27
C ALA A 34 -18.20 6.56 9.79
N ILE A 35 -19.22 7.07 9.08
CA ILE A 35 -19.41 6.83 7.65
C ILE A 35 -18.28 7.47 6.84
N GLU A 36 -17.94 8.73 7.13
CA GLU A 36 -16.85 9.43 6.45
C GLU A 36 -15.49 8.73 6.66
N LEU A 37 -15.18 8.36 7.90
CA LEU A 37 -13.97 7.62 8.26
C LEU A 37 -13.91 6.26 7.58
N PHE A 38 -15.03 5.55 7.49
CA PHE A 38 -15.11 4.27 6.79
C PHE A 38 -14.84 4.43 5.29
N GLU A 39 -15.42 5.45 4.64
CA GLU A 39 -15.14 5.75 3.24
C GLU A 39 -13.67 6.09 2.99
N GLU A 40 -13.05 6.87 3.88
CA GLU A 40 -11.63 7.17 3.84
C GLU A 40 -10.80 5.88 3.97
N GLY A 41 -11.12 5.05 4.96
CA GLY A 41 -10.45 3.77 5.20
C GLY A 41 -10.51 2.83 3.98
N VAL A 42 -11.65 2.75 3.30
CA VAL A 42 -11.79 1.97 2.06
C VAL A 42 -10.88 2.51 0.94
N LYS A 43 -10.77 3.83 0.80
CA LYS A 43 -9.88 4.45 -0.22
C LYS A 43 -8.41 4.17 0.10
N LEU A 44 -8.00 4.33 1.35
CA LEU A 44 -6.63 4.05 1.82
C LEU A 44 -6.26 2.58 1.64
N SER A 45 -7.15 1.66 2.04
CA SER A 45 -6.94 0.22 1.87
C SER A 45 -6.70 -0.16 0.40
N LYS A 46 -7.49 0.41 -0.54
CA LYS A 46 -7.28 0.22 -1.98
C LYS A 46 -5.92 0.76 -2.44
N SER A 47 -5.49 1.92 -1.94
CA SER A 47 -4.17 2.50 -2.24
C SER A 47 -3.04 1.57 -1.79
N CYS A 48 -3.09 1.11 -0.54
CA CYS A 48 -2.11 0.18 0.04
C CYS A 48 -2.00 -1.12 -0.78
N LEU A 49 -3.14 -1.75 -1.09
CA LEU A 49 -3.17 -2.98 -1.89
C LEU A 49 -2.56 -2.78 -3.29
N LYS A 50 -2.82 -1.63 -3.92
CA LYS A 50 -2.23 -1.29 -5.21
C LYS A 50 -0.71 -1.19 -5.11
N THR A 51 -0.18 -0.49 -4.10
CA THR A 51 1.26 -0.36 -3.91
C THR A 51 1.92 -1.71 -3.62
N LEU A 52 1.32 -2.56 -2.80
CA LEU A 52 1.82 -3.91 -2.53
C LEU A 52 1.88 -4.76 -3.80
N LYS A 53 0.84 -4.71 -4.63
CA LYS A 53 0.80 -5.42 -5.91
C LYS A 53 1.87 -4.95 -6.89
N GLU A 54 2.10 -3.65 -6.96
CA GLU A 54 3.19 -3.08 -7.79
C GLU A 54 4.57 -3.52 -7.28
N ALA A 55 4.76 -3.56 -5.96
CA ALA A 55 6.01 -4.05 -5.35
C ALA A 55 6.23 -5.54 -5.61
N GLU A 56 5.19 -6.37 -5.49
CA GLU A 56 5.24 -7.80 -5.78
C GLU A 56 5.59 -8.08 -7.25
N LEU A 57 4.98 -7.35 -8.19
CA LEU A 57 5.28 -7.46 -9.61
C LEU A 57 6.76 -7.15 -9.88
N LYS A 58 7.26 -6.05 -9.31
CA LYS A 58 8.66 -5.65 -9.45
C LYS A 58 9.62 -6.69 -8.89
N ILE A 59 9.32 -7.28 -7.73
CA ILE A 59 10.12 -8.36 -7.14
C ILE A 59 10.12 -9.58 -8.06
N THR A 60 8.98 -9.92 -8.64
CA THR A 60 8.83 -11.06 -9.55
C THR A 60 9.68 -10.88 -10.82
N GLU A 61 9.67 -9.69 -11.41
CA GLU A 61 10.51 -9.33 -12.56
C GLU A 61 12.00 -9.42 -12.22
N LEU A 62 12.42 -8.85 -11.10
CA LEU A 62 13.81 -8.90 -10.64
C LEU A 62 14.28 -10.35 -10.38
N LYS A 63 13.42 -11.21 -9.83
CA LYS A 63 13.75 -12.64 -9.67
C LYS A 63 13.95 -13.33 -11.02
N LYS A 64 13.12 -13.02 -12.02
CA LYS A 64 13.26 -13.56 -13.37
C LYS A 64 14.55 -13.09 -14.05
N GLU A 65 14.90 -11.81 -13.90
CA GLU A 65 16.17 -11.26 -14.39
C GLU A 65 17.36 -11.93 -13.71
N LEU A 66 17.33 -12.08 -12.38
CA LEU A 66 18.38 -12.75 -11.63
C LEU A 66 18.57 -14.22 -12.06
N GLY A 67 17.47 -14.93 -12.32
CA GLY A 67 17.51 -16.30 -12.84
C GLY A 67 18.18 -16.41 -14.21
N LYS A 68 17.97 -15.42 -15.09
CA LYS A 68 18.66 -15.34 -16.40
C LYS A 68 20.15 -15.05 -16.26
N ILE A 69 20.55 -14.27 -15.26
CA ILE A 69 21.98 -13.97 -15.01
C ILE A 69 22.69 -15.21 -14.42
N SER A 70 22.00 -15.97 -13.57
CA SER A 70 22.59 -17.14 -12.90
C SER A 70 22.72 -18.35 -13.83
N ASN A 71 21.92 -18.42 -14.89
CA ASN A 71 22.03 -19.40 -15.96
C ASN A 71 22.65 -18.71 -17.18
N ASN A 72 23.98 -18.72 -17.30
CA ASN A 72 24.66 -18.52 -18.58
C ASN A 72 24.34 -19.72 -19.52
N GLU A 73 23.07 -19.93 -19.83
CA GLU A 73 22.68 -20.71 -21.00
C GLU A 73 22.60 -19.70 -22.14
N GLU A 74 23.71 -19.65 -22.88
CA GLU A 74 23.80 -19.11 -24.23
C GLU A 74 22.64 -19.68 -25.06
N ASP A 75 21.73 -18.80 -25.49
CA ASP A 75 21.12 -18.96 -26.83
C ASP A 75 22.12 -18.41 -27.87
#